data_AF-A0A0B7MZL4-F1
#
_entry.id   AF-A0A0B7MZL4-F1
#
_cell.length_a   1.000
_cell.length_b   1.000
_cell.length_c   1.000
_cell.angle_alpha   90.00
_cell.angle_beta   90.00
_cell.angle_gamma   90.00
#
_symmetry.space_group_name_H-M   'P 1'
#
loop_
_entity.id
_entity.type
_entity.pdbx_description
1 polymer ?
#
loop_
_entity_poly.entity_id
_entity_poly.type
_entity_poly.pdbx_seq_one_letter_code
_entity_poly.pdbx_strand_id
1 'polypeptide(L)'
;MPPITYITRSETFSAAHRLHSPKLSDQDNQLLYGKCNHPNFHGHNYRVEITLKGEVDPLTGMVMNLVDLKECIKLAVMDPLDHRNLDLDVEFFKNKASTTENLAVFIWWNFQYHFLKNESWRSSSARLHKVKIYETEHNIVEYMGEGELDETEGQVDVALIKLMGVGIKHEGSEGNKKSLWSLDLLHVIKPTLKKVIDLWRLFAFERSILSVELHELSMSPIDI
;
A
#
# COMPACT_ATOMS: atom_id res chain seq x y z
N MET A 1 15.18 -29.74 7.64
CA MET A 1 14.60 -28.48 7.13
C MET A 1 14.16 -28.75 5.71
N PRO A 2 12.91 -28.46 5.32
CA PRO A 2 12.50 -28.51 3.92
C PRO A 2 13.37 -27.57 3.07
N PRO A 3 13.59 -27.88 1.77
CA PRO A 3 14.32 -26.97 0.89
C PRO A 3 13.55 -25.66 0.72
N ILE A 4 14.28 -24.54 0.70
CA ILE A 4 13.73 -23.22 0.40
C ILE A 4 13.83 -22.99 -1.10
N THR A 5 12.72 -22.62 -1.73
CA THR A 5 12.69 -22.29 -3.16
C THR A 5 11.94 -21.00 -3.43
N TYR A 6 12.05 -20.51 -4.66
CA TYR A 6 11.44 -19.29 -5.15
C TYR A 6 10.49 -19.64 -6.29
N ILE A 7 9.27 -19.13 -6.24
CA ILE A 7 8.32 -19.23 -7.33
C ILE A 7 8.04 -17.83 -7.86
N THR A 8 8.09 -17.66 -9.17
CA THR A 8 7.77 -16.39 -9.83
C THR A 8 6.60 -16.61 -10.77
N ARG A 9 5.58 -15.78 -10.64
CA ARG A 9 4.48 -15.69 -11.60
C ARG A 9 4.51 -14.34 -12.28
N SER A 10 4.33 -14.32 -13.60
CA SER A 10 4.29 -13.12 -14.41
C SER A 10 2.89 -12.87 -14.97
N GLU A 11 2.50 -11.61 -15.03
CA GLU A 11 1.27 -11.12 -15.66
C GLU A 11 1.58 -9.81 -16.41
N THR A 12 0.71 -9.43 -17.35
CA THR A 12 0.81 -8.16 -18.08
C THR A 12 -0.47 -7.37 -17.88
N PHE A 13 -0.36 -6.07 -17.63
CA PHE A 13 -1.49 -5.15 -17.57
C PHE A 13 -1.20 -3.87 -18.38
N SER A 14 -2.24 -3.26 -18.92
CA SER A 14 -2.14 -2.02 -19.69
C SER A 14 -2.64 -0.85 -18.85
N ALA A 15 -1.82 0.20 -18.69
CA ALA A 15 -2.22 1.38 -17.94
C ALA A 15 -1.68 2.67 -18.55
N ALA A 16 -2.44 3.75 -18.39
CA ALA A 16 -2.03 5.11 -18.76
C ALA A 16 -1.52 5.88 -17.53
N HIS A 17 -0.59 6.82 -17.72
CA HIS A 17 -0.11 7.70 -16.67
C HIS A 17 0.57 8.97 -17.21
N ARG A 18 0.87 9.90 -16.30
CA ARG A 18 1.65 11.12 -16.51
C ARG A 18 2.59 11.29 -15.32
N LEU A 19 3.89 11.33 -15.59
CA LEU A 19 4.85 11.65 -14.55
C LEU A 19 4.78 13.13 -14.23
N HIS A 20 4.11 13.50 -13.15
CA HIS A 20 3.96 14.87 -12.67
C HIS A 20 3.95 14.89 -11.13
N SER A 21 4.74 15.77 -10.53
CA SER A 21 4.78 15.98 -9.08
C SER A 21 4.00 17.25 -8.72
N PRO A 22 3.00 17.17 -7.82
CA PRO A 22 2.29 18.36 -7.34
C PRO A 22 3.17 19.26 -6.44
N LYS A 23 4.34 18.77 -6.03
CA LYS A 23 5.31 19.51 -5.21
C LYS A 23 6.29 20.35 -6.06
N LEU A 24 6.19 20.28 -7.39
CA LEU A 24 7.07 20.98 -8.34
C LEU A 24 6.26 21.95 -9.20
N SER A 25 6.90 23.01 -9.70
CA SER A 25 6.29 23.89 -10.70
C SER A 25 6.07 23.15 -12.03
N ASP A 26 5.21 23.67 -12.90
CA ASP A 26 5.02 23.09 -14.25
C ASP A 26 6.34 23.08 -15.06
N GLN A 27 7.15 24.13 -14.92
CA GLN A 27 8.44 24.23 -15.60
C GLN A 27 9.43 23.18 -15.08
N ASP A 28 9.52 22.99 -13.77
CA ASP A 28 10.39 21.97 -13.17
C ASP A 28 9.93 20.56 -13.52
N ASN A 29 8.62 20.32 -13.53
CA ASN A 29 8.04 19.06 -13.99
C ASN A 29 8.40 18.77 -15.44
N GLN A 30 8.25 19.75 -16.33
CA GLN A 30 8.58 19.60 -17.75
C GLN A 30 10.09 19.38 -17.97
N LEU A 31 10.94 20.04 -17.19
CA LEU A 31 12.39 19.87 -17.24
C LEU A 31 12.82 18.49 -16.73
N LEU A 32 12.22 18.01 -15.64
CA LEU A 32 12.56 16.74 -14.98
C LEU A 32 12.03 15.53 -15.75
N TYR A 33 10.74 15.52 -16.08
CA TYR A 33 10.06 14.36 -16.65
C TYR A 33 9.95 14.39 -18.18
N GLY A 34 10.23 15.53 -18.82
CA GLY A 34 10.30 15.64 -20.27
C GLY A 34 9.02 15.16 -20.96
N LYS A 35 9.16 14.23 -21.91
CA LYS A 35 8.02 13.67 -22.67
C LYS A 35 7.02 12.92 -21.79
N CYS A 36 7.46 12.34 -20.67
CA CYS A 36 6.59 11.63 -19.73
C CYS A 36 5.66 12.58 -18.93
N ASN A 37 5.91 13.90 -18.96
CA ASN A 37 5.04 14.91 -18.36
C ASN A 37 3.88 15.35 -19.28
N HIS A 38 3.67 14.72 -20.44
CA HIS A 38 2.67 15.17 -21.41
C HIS A 38 1.27 15.31 -20.77
N PRO A 39 0.56 16.44 -20.95
CA PRO A 39 -0.69 16.72 -20.23
C PRO A 39 -1.82 15.75 -20.58
N ASN A 40 -1.79 15.14 -21.77
CA ASN A 40 -2.77 14.14 -22.20
C ASN A 40 -2.29 12.70 -21.96
N PHE A 41 -1.40 12.50 -20.98
CA PHE A 41 -0.88 11.20 -20.57
C PHE A 41 -0.10 10.47 -21.69
N HIS A 42 0.42 9.31 -21.33
CA HIS A 42 0.91 8.25 -22.20
C HIS A 42 0.59 6.91 -21.51
N GLY A 43 1.00 5.77 -22.07
CA GLY A 43 0.74 4.49 -21.42
C GLY A 43 1.69 3.40 -21.84
N HIS A 44 1.65 2.29 -21.09
CA HIS A 44 2.53 1.14 -21.27
C HIS A 44 1.76 -0.16 -21.11
N ASN A 45 2.31 -1.21 -21.72
CA ASN A 45 1.95 -2.59 -21.42
C ASN A 45 2.96 -3.11 -20.40
N TYR A 46 2.68 -2.85 -19.13
CA TYR A 46 3.54 -3.26 -18.04
C TYR A 46 3.54 -4.77 -17.92
N ARG A 47 4.73 -5.38 -17.80
CA ARG A 47 4.85 -6.76 -17.32
C ARG A 47 5.26 -6.72 -15.86
N VAL A 48 4.54 -7.44 -15.01
CA VAL A 48 4.91 -7.62 -13.60
C VAL A 48 5.32 -9.07 -13.36
N GLU A 49 6.28 -9.26 -12.46
CA GLU A 49 6.72 -10.54 -11.94
C GLU A 49 6.66 -10.48 -10.41
N ILE A 50 5.88 -11.38 -9.81
CA ILE A 50 5.75 -11.53 -8.36
C ILE A 50 6.47 -12.80 -7.95
N THR A 51 7.48 -12.64 -7.10
CA THR A 51 8.28 -13.76 -6.58
C THR A 51 7.96 -13.99 -5.12
N LEU A 52 7.56 -15.22 -4.79
CA LEU A 52 7.46 -15.69 -3.41
C LEU A 52 8.65 -16.58 -3.06
N LYS A 53 9.07 -16.53 -1.80
CA LYS A 53 10.07 -17.42 -1.19
C LYS A 53 9.40 -18.24 -0.09
N GLY A 54 9.66 -19.54 -0.02
CA GLY A 54 9.17 -20.37 1.08
C GLY A 54 9.72 -21.79 1.07
N GLU A 55 9.32 -22.56 2.08
CA GLU A 55 9.61 -23.98 2.20
C GLU A 55 8.77 -24.78 1.21
N VAL A 56 9.39 -25.75 0.54
CA VAL A 56 8.64 -26.73 -0.27
C VAL A 56 7.90 -27.67 0.65
N ASP A 57 6.57 -27.64 0.59
CA ASP A 57 5.73 -28.53 1.36
C ASP A 57 6.00 -30.00 0.98
N PRO A 58 6.31 -30.89 1.95
CA PRO A 58 6.75 -32.25 1.66
C PRO A 58 5.64 -33.15 1.11
N LEU A 59 4.36 -32.78 1.27
CA LEU A 59 3.22 -33.56 0.78
C LEU A 59 2.85 -33.18 -0.66
N THR A 60 2.90 -31.90 -0.97
CA THR A 60 2.42 -31.33 -2.24
C THR A 60 3.54 -30.95 -3.20
N GLY A 61 4.76 -30.78 -2.71
CA GLY A 61 5.90 -30.33 -3.51
C GLY A 61 5.84 -28.85 -3.91
N MET A 62 5.02 -28.04 -3.25
CA MET A 62 4.79 -26.64 -3.59
C MET A 62 5.25 -25.68 -2.48
N VAL A 63 5.70 -24.48 -2.86
CA VAL A 63 5.80 -23.34 -1.91
C VAL A 63 4.42 -22.75 -1.64
N MET A 64 3.63 -22.60 -2.70
CA MET A 64 2.23 -22.17 -2.69
C MET A 64 1.55 -22.74 -3.93
N ASN A 65 0.24 -23.00 -3.86
CA ASN A 65 -0.53 -23.32 -5.04
C ASN A 65 -0.54 -22.12 -6.02
N LEU A 66 -0.20 -22.35 -7.28
CA LEU A 66 -0.14 -21.30 -8.30
C LEU A 66 -1.52 -20.70 -8.64
N VAL A 67 -2.61 -21.43 -8.38
CA VAL A 67 -3.98 -20.90 -8.50
C VAL A 67 -4.23 -19.82 -7.45
N ASP A 68 -3.79 -20.06 -6.21
CA ASP A 68 -3.90 -19.08 -5.14
C ASP A 68 -3.02 -17.85 -5.39
N LEU A 69 -1.78 -18.06 -5.86
CA LEU A 69 -0.91 -16.94 -6.25
C LEU A 69 -1.54 -16.12 -7.38
N LYS A 70 -2.14 -16.77 -8.38
CA LYS A 70 -2.86 -16.07 -9.46
C LYS A 70 -4.00 -15.20 -8.91
N GLU A 71 -4.80 -15.73 -7.98
CA GLU A 71 -5.91 -14.97 -7.38
C GLU A 71 -5.40 -13.78 -6.55
N CYS A 72 -4.34 -13.97 -5.76
CA CYS A 72 -3.74 -12.87 -5.02
C CYS A 72 -3.18 -11.78 -5.95
N ILE A 73 -2.51 -12.15 -7.06
CA ILE A 73 -2.05 -11.19 -8.07
C ILE A 73 -3.24 -10.49 -8.75
N LYS A 74 -4.32 -11.21 -9.03
CA LYS A 74 -5.53 -10.61 -9.61
C LYS A 74 -6.06 -9.48 -8.73
N LEU A 75 -6.26 -9.75 -7.43
CA LEU A 75 -6.76 -8.75 -6.48
C LEU A 75 -5.78 -7.60 -6.27
N ALA A 76 -4.48 -7.90 -6.17
CA ALA A 76 -3.46 -6.92 -5.81
C ALA A 76 -2.95 -6.07 -6.98
N VAL A 77 -3.01 -6.59 -8.21
CA VAL A 77 -2.44 -5.96 -9.41
C VAL A 77 -3.50 -5.78 -10.48
N MET A 78 -4.12 -6.85 -10.95
CA MET A 78 -4.94 -6.79 -12.17
C MET A 78 -6.19 -5.94 -11.99
N ASP A 79 -6.97 -6.22 -10.94
CA ASP A 79 -8.21 -5.49 -10.66
C ASP A 79 -8.00 -3.98 -10.44
N PRO A 80 -6.96 -3.52 -9.69
CA PRO A 80 -6.72 -2.09 -9.49
C PRO A 80 -5.95 -1.40 -10.62
N LEU A 81 -5.20 -2.10 -11.48
CA LEU A 81 -4.28 -1.46 -12.43
C LEU A 81 -4.59 -1.70 -13.91
N ASP A 82 -5.19 -2.83 -14.26
CA ASP A 82 -5.41 -3.16 -15.68
C ASP A 82 -6.52 -2.32 -16.30
N HIS A 83 -6.23 -1.78 -17.49
CA HIS A 83 -7.07 -0.85 -18.22
C HIS A 83 -7.48 0.39 -17.38
N ARG A 84 -6.55 0.91 -16.57
CA ARG A 84 -6.73 2.12 -15.74
C ARG A 84 -5.80 3.25 -16.14
N ASN A 85 -6.15 4.46 -15.72
CA ASN A 85 -5.22 5.56 -15.59
C ASN A 85 -4.67 5.58 -14.15
N LEU A 86 -3.36 5.41 -13.96
CA LEU A 86 -2.75 5.33 -12.64
C LEU A 86 -3.02 6.58 -11.80
N ASP A 87 -2.88 7.77 -12.38
CA ASP A 87 -2.97 9.04 -11.63
C ASP A 87 -4.42 9.42 -11.28
N LEU A 88 -5.40 8.94 -12.07
CA LEU A 88 -6.81 9.30 -11.91
C LEU A 88 -7.61 8.24 -11.16
N ASP A 89 -7.37 6.96 -11.44
CA ASP A 89 -8.21 5.86 -10.97
C ASP A 89 -7.65 5.19 -9.72
N VAL A 90 -6.35 5.36 -9.43
CA VAL A 90 -5.66 4.69 -8.33
C VAL A 90 -5.25 5.71 -7.27
N GLU A 91 -5.97 5.66 -6.15
CA GLU A 91 -5.86 6.62 -5.05
C GLU A 91 -4.44 6.86 -4.54
N PHE A 92 -3.58 5.82 -4.57
CA PHE A 92 -2.18 5.92 -4.16
C PHE A 92 -1.38 6.96 -4.95
N PHE A 93 -1.70 7.19 -6.23
CA PHE A 93 -0.95 8.09 -7.11
C PHE A 93 -1.50 9.52 -7.16
N LYS A 94 -2.62 9.82 -6.49
CA LYS A 94 -3.16 11.20 -6.48
C LYS A 94 -2.18 12.25 -5.96
N ASN A 95 -1.32 11.86 -5.01
CA ASN A 95 -0.33 12.74 -4.39
C ASN A 95 1.12 12.27 -4.60
N LYS A 96 1.33 11.30 -5.50
CA LYS A 96 2.65 10.69 -5.77
C LYS A 96 2.84 10.49 -7.26
N ALA A 97 4.01 10.86 -7.78
CA ALA A 97 4.33 10.60 -9.18
C ALA A 97 4.26 9.09 -9.48
N SER A 98 3.54 8.70 -10.52
CA SER A 98 3.34 7.32 -10.97
C SER A 98 4.55 6.73 -11.70
N THR A 99 5.74 6.92 -11.14
CA THR A 99 6.96 6.26 -11.64
C THR A 99 6.89 4.76 -11.39
N THR A 100 7.66 4.01 -12.16
CA THR A 100 7.74 2.54 -12.04
C THR A 100 8.25 2.11 -10.65
N GLU A 101 9.09 2.91 -9.99
CA GLU A 101 9.51 2.73 -8.59
C GLU A 101 8.33 2.81 -7.62
N ASN A 102 7.53 3.88 -7.70
CA ASN A 102 6.35 4.03 -6.84
C ASN A 102 5.28 2.96 -7.13
N LEU A 103 5.19 2.50 -8.38
CA LEU A 103 4.32 1.39 -8.77
C LEU A 103 4.77 0.06 -8.18
N ALA A 104 6.07 -0.22 -8.14
CA ALA A 104 6.61 -1.42 -7.48
C ALA A 104 6.33 -1.42 -5.98
N VAL A 105 6.46 -0.25 -5.33
CA VAL A 105 6.11 -0.06 -3.93
C VAL A 105 4.61 -0.26 -3.70
N PHE A 106 3.75 0.34 -4.52
CA PHE A 106 2.30 0.14 -4.44
C PHE A 106 1.92 -1.34 -4.54
N ILE A 107 2.41 -2.04 -5.58
CA ILE A 107 2.10 -3.45 -5.82
C ILE A 107 2.58 -4.31 -4.65
N TRP A 108 3.77 -4.05 -4.10
CA TRP A 108 4.29 -4.77 -2.95
C TRP A 108 3.34 -4.70 -1.75
N TRP A 109 2.95 -3.50 -1.35
CA TRP A 109 2.10 -3.34 -0.16
C TRP A 109 0.67 -3.78 -0.40
N ASN A 110 0.12 -3.56 -1.60
CA ASN A 110 -1.21 -4.05 -1.94
C ASN A 110 -1.25 -5.59 -1.97
N PHE A 111 -0.20 -6.24 -2.50
CA PHE A 111 -0.06 -7.70 -2.44
C PHE A 111 0.00 -8.19 -1.00
N GLN A 112 0.85 -7.59 -0.15
CA GLN A 112 0.98 -8.00 1.25
C GLN A 112 -0.35 -7.86 2.00
N TYR A 113 -1.11 -6.80 1.76
CA TYR A 113 -2.43 -6.60 2.34
C TYR A 113 -3.40 -7.75 1.99
N HIS A 114 -3.54 -8.06 0.70
CA HIS A 114 -4.43 -9.14 0.26
C HIS A 114 -3.93 -10.52 0.71
N PHE A 115 -2.62 -10.73 0.68
CA PHE A 115 -1.98 -11.98 1.12
C PHE A 115 -2.24 -12.25 2.60
N LEU A 116 -2.01 -11.26 3.47
CA LEU A 116 -2.16 -11.42 4.92
C LEU A 116 -3.63 -11.49 5.38
N LYS A 117 -4.55 -10.86 4.65
CA LYS A 117 -5.99 -10.95 4.93
C LYS A 117 -6.60 -12.32 4.64
N ASN A 118 -5.99 -13.10 3.74
CA ASN A 118 -6.47 -14.43 3.42
C ASN A 118 -5.82 -15.47 4.35
N GLU A 119 -6.64 -16.15 5.14
CA GLU A 119 -6.17 -17.15 6.11
C GLU A 119 -5.44 -18.34 5.47
N SER A 120 -5.91 -18.81 4.30
CA SER A 120 -5.27 -19.91 3.59
C SER A 120 -3.86 -19.52 3.13
N TRP A 121 -3.74 -18.34 2.53
CA TRP A 121 -2.47 -17.86 1.97
C TRP A 121 -1.45 -17.53 3.07
N ARG A 122 -1.87 -16.78 4.11
CA ARG A 122 -0.98 -16.39 5.22
C ARG A 122 -0.44 -17.58 6.03
N SER A 123 -1.19 -18.69 6.07
CA SER A 123 -0.81 -19.88 6.84
C SER A 123 0.24 -20.73 6.11
N SER A 124 0.51 -20.45 4.83
CA SER A 124 1.61 -21.06 4.09
C SER A 124 2.99 -20.57 4.56
N SER A 125 4.04 -21.28 4.17
CA SER A 125 5.45 -20.85 4.37
C SER A 125 5.84 -19.71 3.42
N ALA A 126 5.03 -19.41 2.40
CA ALA A 126 5.35 -18.46 1.35
C ALA A 126 5.34 -17.02 1.87
N ARG A 127 6.35 -16.25 1.46
CA ARG A 127 6.48 -14.82 1.75
C ARG A 127 6.81 -14.07 0.48
N LEU A 128 6.23 -12.89 0.30
CA LEU A 128 6.60 -12.02 -0.80
C LEU A 128 8.10 -11.69 -0.70
N HIS A 129 8.82 -11.94 -1.78
CA HIS A 129 10.26 -11.76 -1.84
C HIS A 129 10.67 -10.65 -2.80
N LYS A 130 10.01 -10.55 -3.95
CA LYS A 130 10.35 -9.55 -4.97
C LYS A 130 9.15 -9.20 -5.83
N VAL A 131 8.96 -7.90 -6.07
CA VAL A 131 8.14 -7.34 -7.14
C VAL A 131 9.09 -6.82 -8.21
N LYS A 132 8.91 -7.25 -9.45
CA LYS A 132 9.66 -6.76 -10.59
C LYS A 132 8.71 -6.26 -11.66
N ILE A 133 8.95 -5.06 -12.18
CA ILE A 133 8.12 -4.43 -13.20
C ILE A 133 8.98 -4.07 -14.39
N TYR A 134 8.51 -4.42 -15.57
CA TYR A 134 9.00 -3.96 -16.85
C TYR A 134 7.99 -2.92 -17.35
N GLU A 135 8.36 -1.65 -17.30
CA GLU A 135 7.59 -0.58 -17.95
C GLU A 135 7.73 -0.69 -19.47
N THR A 136 8.95 -0.99 -19.92
CA THR A 136 9.29 -1.37 -21.29
C THR A 136 10.29 -2.54 -21.25
N GLU A 137 10.73 -3.02 -22.41
CA GLU A 137 11.79 -4.03 -22.49
C GLU A 137 13.15 -3.54 -21.94
N HIS A 138 13.34 -2.22 -21.83
CA HIS A 138 14.59 -1.60 -21.42
C HIS A 138 14.53 -0.94 -20.04
N ASN A 139 13.33 -0.71 -19.50
CA ASN A 139 13.13 -0.04 -18.22
C ASN A 139 12.54 -1.03 -17.23
N ILE A 140 13.33 -1.37 -16.21
CA ILE A 140 13.01 -2.44 -15.25
C ILE A 140 13.27 -1.92 -13.85
N VAL A 141 12.31 -2.16 -12.96
CA VAL A 141 12.41 -1.85 -11.53
C VAL A 141 12.20 -3.12 -10.74
N GLU A 142 12.96 -3.28 -9.65
CA GLU A 142 12.76 -4.34 -8.67
C GLU A 142 12.60 -3.73 -7.28
N TYR A 143 11.64 -4.23 -6.50
CA TYR A 143 11.44 -3.86 -5.10
C TYR A 143 11.31 -5.11 -4.23
N MET A 144 12.05 -5.13 -3.12
CA MET A 144 12.20 -6.29 -2.23
C MET A 144 11.70 -6.00 -0.80
N GLY A 145 10.95 -4.90 -0.64
CA GLY A 145 10.35 -4.53 0.65
C GLY A 145 11.26 -3.74 1.59
N GLU A 146 12.40 -3.26 1.10
CA GLU A 146 13.34 -2.45 1.90
C GLU A 146 12.84 -1.00 2.05
N GLY A 147 13.20 -0.36 3.16
CA GLY A 147 12.79 1.00 3.49
C GLY A 147 11.42 1.09 4.17
N GLU A 148 11.20 2.20 4.88
CA GLU A 148 9.92 2.48 5.52
C GLU A 148 9.06 3.38 4.62
N LEU A 149 7.78 3.04 4.46
CA LEU A 149 6.81 3.99 3.95
C LEU A 149 6.48 4.98 5.06
N ASP A 150 6.56 6.28 4.75
CA ASP A 150 6.05 7.33 5.62
C ASP A 150 4.56 7.08 5.86
N GLU A 151 4.20 6.82 7.12
CA GLU A 151 2.84 6.47 7.57
C GLU A 151 1.83 7.58 7.28
N THR A 152 2.31 8.79 6.97
CA THR A 152 1.48 9.96 6.64
C THR A 152 1.09 10.05 5.17
N GLU A 153 1.76 9.33 4.26
CA GLU A 153 1.60 9.50 2.81
C GLU A 153 1.03 8.27 2.07
N GLY A 154 0.62 7.20 2.76
CA GLY A 154 0.12 5.96 2.12
C GLY A 154 -1.24 5.50 2.67
N GLN A 155 -2.30 5.55 1.86
CA GLN A 155 -3.62 5.03 2.22
C GLN A 155 -3.71 3.49 2.26
N VAL A 156 -2.69 2.79 1.75
CA VAL A 156 -2.52 1.38 2.12
C VAL A 156 -2.15 1.39 3.59
N ASP A 157 -2.99 0.83 4.46
CA ASP A 157 -2.75 0.84 5.91
C ASP A 157 -1.54 -0.04 6.24
N VAL A 158 -0.34 0.51 6.00
CA VAL A 158 0.96 -0.13 6.20
C VAL A 158 1.10 -0.52 7.68
N ALA A 159 0.53 0.27 8.58
CA ALA A 159 0.45 -0.06 9.99
C ALA A 159 -0.38 -1.32 10.23
N LEU A 160 -1.55 -1.46 9.59
CA LEU A 160 -2.36 -2.69 9.64
C LEU A 160 -1.63 -3.88 9.00
N ILE A 161 -0.95 -3.69 7.87
CA ILE A 161 -0.15 -4.76 7.23
C ILE A 161 1.00 -5.20 8.16
N LYS A 162 1.73 -4.25 8.75
CA LYS A 162 2.78 -4.53 9.74
C LYS A 162 2.20 -5.28 10.95
N LEU A 163 1.06 -4.83 11.49
CA LEU A 163 0.39 -5.49 12.62
C LEU A 163 -0.07 -6.91 12.28
N MET A 164 -0.61 -7.13 11.08
CA MET A 164 -0.98 -8.47 10.60
C MET A 164 0.26 -9.37 10.36
N GLY A 165 1.40 -8.78 9.96
CA GLY A 165 2.65 -9.50 9.67
C GLY A 165 3.55 -9.80 10.88
N VAL A 166 3.39 -9.08 12.00
CA VAL A 166 4.18 -9.27 13.25
C VAL A 166 3.67 -10.45 14.10
N GLY A 167 2.53 -11.05 13.75
CA GLY A 167 2.00 -12.24 14.42
C GLY A 167 2.53 -13.55 13.83
N ILE A 168 3.71 -14.01 14.26
CA ILE A 168 4.08 -15.42 14.57
C ILE A 168 5.59 -15.42 14.88
N LYS A 169 5.94 -15.49 16.17
CA LYS A 169 7.21 -16.08 16.59
C LYS A 169 7.04 -17.60 16.53
N HIS A 170 7.89 -18.26 15.76
CA HIS A 170 8.12 -19.70 15.91
C HIS A 170 9.05 -19.88 17.12
N GLU A 171 8.50 -20.23 18.28
CA GLU A 171 9.28 -20.90 19.32
C GLU A 171 8.88 -22.37 19.33
N GLY A 172 9.89 -23.22 19.14
CA GLY A 172 9.74 -24.66 19.18
C GLY A 172 9.58 -25.19 20.60
N SER A 173 9.06 -26.42 20.62
CA SER A 173 9.08 -27.43 21.68
C SER A 173 8.16 -27.27 22.91
N GLU A 174 7.32 -28.31 23.01
CA GLU A 174 6.75 -28.95 24.20
C GLU A 174 5.54 -28.32 24.92
N GLY A 175 4.52 -29.18 25.13
CA GLY A 175 3.64 -29.06 26.29
C GLY A 175 2.17 -28.76 25.98
N ASN A 176 1.39 -29.83 25.86
CA ASN A 176 -0.05 -29.92 26.03
C ASN A 176 -0.67 -28.83 26.95
N LYS A 177 -1.59 -28.01 26.41
CA LYS A 177 -2.75 -27.44 27.13
C LYS A 177 -3.77 -26.84 26.16
N LYS A 178 -5.03 -27.31 26.25
CA LYS A 178 -6.21 -26.70 25.66
C LYS A 178 -6.43 -25.29 26.22
N SER A 179 -6.66 -24.29 25.37
CA SER A 179 -7.42 -23.06 25.72
C SER A 179 -7.92 -22.40 24.44
N LEU A 180 -9.23 -22.48 24.15
CA LEU A 180 -10.18 -21.38 24.34
C LEU A 180 -9.77 -20.09 23.61
N TRP A 181 -10.14 -19.99 22.34
CA TRP A 181 -10.28 -18.71 21.64
C TRP A 181 -11.76 -18.42 21.46
N SER A 182 -12.36 -17.85 22.50
CA SER A 182 -13.64 -17.14 22.43
C SER A 182 -13.39 -15.66 22.72
N LEU A 183 -13.74 -14.79 21.77
CA LEU A 183 -14.24 -13.42 21.97
C LEU A 183 -13.34 -12.24 22.40
N ASP A 184 -12.01 -12.34 22.52
CA ASP A 184 -11.20 -11.20 23.02
C ASP A 184 -10.37 -10.37 22.02
N LEU A 185 -10.58 -10.48 20.70
CA LEU A 185 -9.96 -9.52 19.77
C LEU A 185 -10.73 -8.19 19.63
N LEU A 186 -11.99 -8.12 20.07
CA LEU A 186 -12.82 -6.91 19.97
C LEU A 186 -12.59 -5.89 21.11
N HIS A 187 -11.93 -6.29 22.21
CA HIS A 187 -11.64 -5.39 23.34
C HIS A 187 -10.36 -4.56 23.18
N VAL A 188 -9.41 -5.00 22.34
CA VAL A 188 -8.13 -4.28 22.16
C VAL A 188 -8.25 -3.13 21.14
N ILE A 189 -9.22 -3.19 20.21
CA ILE A 189 -9.35 -2.22 19.11
C ILE A 189 -10.21 -0.99 19.50
N LYS A 190 -11.05 -1.07 20.54
CA LYS A 190 -11.99 0.01 20.90
C LYS A 190 -11.40 1.25 21.61
N PRO A 191 -10.32 1.19 22.44
CA PRO A 191 -9.86 2.39 23.15
C PRO A 191 -9.05 3.36 22.30
N THR A 192 -8.41 2.88 21.23
CA THR A 192 -7.50 3.69 20.40
C THR A 192 -8.25 4.41 19.28
N LEU A 193 -9.23 3.75 18.66
CA LEU A 193 -10.05 4.35 17.60
C LEU A 193 -10.97 5.46 18.15
N LYS A 194 -11.51 5.28 19.37
CA LYS A 194 -12.36 6.30 20.02
C LYS A 194 -11.56 7.54 20.39
N LYS A 195 -10.32 7.40 20.88
CA LYS A 195 -9.44 8.55 21.16
C LYS A 195 -9.09 9.33 19.89
N VAL A 196 -8.82 8.64 18.78
CA VAL A 196 -8.51 9.28 17.49
C VAL A 196 -9.73 10.01 16.91
N ILE A 197 -10.92 9.41 17.00
CA ILE A 197 -12.19 10.02 16.55
C ILE A 197 -12.59 11.21 17.45
N ASP A 198 -12.40 11.10 18.77
CA ASP A 198 -12.72 12.18 19.72
C ASP A 198 -11.71 13.36 19.61
N LEU A 199 -10.42 13.09 19.34
CA LEU A 199 -9.42 14.11 19.00
C LEU A 199 -9.75 14.82 17.69
N TRP A 200 -10.25 14.10 16.68
CA TRP A 200 -10.70 14.68 15.42
C TRP A 200 -11.94 15.58 15.59
N ARG A 201 -12.87 15.23 16.48
CA ARG A 201 -14.05 16.05 16.78
C ARG A 201 -13.73 17.31 17.58
N LEU A 202 -12.75 17.27 18.48
CA LEU A 202 -12.25 18.45 19.21
C LEU A 202 -11.52 19.44 18.28
N PHE A 203 -10.68 18.96 17.36
CA PHE A 203 -9.99 19.81 16.38
C PHE A 203 -10.93 20.39 15.30
N ALA A 204 -12.00 19.68 14.93
CA ALA A 204 -12.99 20.19 13.98
C ALA A 204 -13.93 21.27 14.59
N PHE A 205 -14.14 21.26 15.91
CA PHE A 205 -14.99 22.24 16.61
C PHE A 205 -14.27 23.58 16.88
N GLU A 206 -12.95 23.57 17.12
CA GLU A 206 -12.18 24.80 17.32
C GLU A 206 -11.95 25.62 16.03
N ARG A 207 -12.07 25.01 14.84
CA ARG A 207 -11.97 25.74 13.56
C ARG A 207 -13.27 26.40 13.09
N SER A 208 -14.42 26.11 13.70
CA SER A 208 -15.68 26.81 13.37
C SER A 208 -16.00 28.00 14.29
N ILE A 209 -15.23 28.23 15.36
CA ILE A 209 -15.46 29.31 16.33
C ILE A 209 -14.57 30.54 16.06
N LEU A 210 -13.46 30.39 15.30
CA LEU A 210 -12.51 31.47 15.03
C LEU A 210 -12.82 32.36 13.80
N SER A 211 -14.02 32.24 13.21
CA SER A 211 -14.45 33.08 12.07
C SER A 211 -15.67 33.96 12.34
N VAL A 212 -16.09 34.15 13.60
CA VAL A 212 -17.28 34.96 13.95
C VAL A 212 -17.01 36.13 14.91
N GLU A 213 -15.84 36.25 15.54
CA GLU A 213 -15.54 37.36 16.48
C GLU A 213 -14.33 38.21 16.06
N LEU A 214 -14.46 38.95 14.94
CA LEU A 214 -13.65 40.15 14.69
C LEU A 214 -14.49 41.15 13.89
N HIS A 215 -15.60 41.61 14.47
CA HIS A 215 -16.31 42.78 13.95
C HIS A 215 -17.13 43.51 15.02
N GLU A 216 -16.52 43.92 16.13
CA GLU A 216 -17.05 45.00 16.96
C GLU A 216 -15.96 45.53 17.91
N LEU A 217 -16.04 46.83 18.22
CA LEU A 217 -15.18 47.64 19.11
C LEU A 217 -14.06 48.45 18.44
N SER A 218 -14.45 49.59 17.86
CA SER A 218 -13.65 50.83 17.88
C SER A 218 -14.50 52.02 17.43
N MET A 219 -15.37 52.52 18.31
CA MET A 219 -15.83 53.92 18.24
C MET A 219 -15.65 54.56 19.61
N SER A 220 -14.84 55.60 19.67
CA SER A 220 -14.98 56.69 20.64
C SER A 220 -14.65 58.01 19.93
N PRO A 221 -15.58 58.97 19.84
CA PRO A 221 -15.29 60.32 19.41
C PRO A 221 -15.00 61.22 20.63
N ILE A 222 -14.29 62.34 20.41
CA ILE A 222 -14.70 63.72 20.76
C ILE A 222 -13.52 64.69 20.56
N ASP A 223 -13.76 65.72 19.74
CA ASP A 223 -13.39 67.16 19.77
C ASP A 223 -12.05 67.56 20.44
N ILE A 224 -11.16 68.41 19.89
CA ILE A 224 -11.27 69.67 19.12
C ILE A 224 -10.03 69.78 18.21
#